data_AF-A0A246NG57-F1
#
_entry.id   AF-A0A246NG57-F1
#
_cell.length_a   1.000
_cell.length_b   1.000
_cell.length_c   1.000
_cell.angle_alpha   90.00
_cell.angle_beta   90.00
_cell.angle_gamma   90.00
#
_symmetry.space_group_name_H-M   'P 1'
#
loop_
_entity.id
_entity.type
_entity.pdbx_description
1 polymer ?
#
loop_
_entity_poly.entity_id
_entity_poly.type
_entity_poly.pdbx_seq_one_letter_code
_entity_poly.pdbx_strand_id
1 'polypeptide(L)'
;MSKQAVPANSVTEILEALSQNDIVALCDGAHGCLEAHKLRMALINDPRFPTTVNKIVVEWGNSLYQDTMDRFLNGEDIAACELRKVWQNTTQPHDVWDKPIFEQFFQEVRKINSCLPRDQHIRIILGDPPINWSNISSSAQYQDAVRSLEDRDFSAVRIIQREVIDKCSRALVIYGAGHFLRQNFYWKYSDADEAKRLFEEPANTIVSLLEERGAKVYSIWSAVHADLSELQRSVAAWPTPSLAHLKDTTLGRTNFSAYYPQPAYVLKDGVREKIYQDSELSPSMQEQFDAVLYFGPPQTLTWSEVPVSLSRNDEYLKMRTDRLKWSGLEKLLSTS
;
A
#
# COMPACT_ATOMS: atom_id res chain seq x y z
N MET A 1 -31.29 13.04 3.57
CA MET A 1 -30.12 13.69 2.92
C MET A 1 -28.90 13.29 3.72
N SER A 2 -27.86 12.75 3.08
CA SER A 2 -26.62 12.34 3.75
C SER A 2 -25.86 13.56 4.29
N LYS A 3 -25.18 13.41 5.42
CA LYS A 3 -24.32 14.47 5.99
C LYS A 3 -23.13 14.70 5.07
N GLN A 4 -22.65 15.93 4.89
CA GLN A 4 -21.39 16.14 4.19
C GLN A 4 -20.21 15.67 5.04
N ALA A 5 -19.21 15.06 4.40
CA ALA A 5 -17.90 14.86 5.00
C ALA A 5 -17.26 16.23 5.27
N VAL A 6 -16.44 16.33 6.31
CA VAL A 6 -15.78 17.57 6.72
C VAL A 6 -14.27 17.34 6.81
N PRO A 7 -13.44 18.31 6.41
CA PRO A 7 -11.99 18.17 6.46
C PRO A 7 -11.51 18.27 7.91
N ALA A 8 -10.55 17.42 8.24
CA ALA A 8 -9.81 17.41 9.49
C ALA A 8 -8.31 17.36 9.22
N ASN A 9 -7.50 17.69 10.23
CA ASN A 9 -6.05 17.71 10.10
C ASN A 9 -5.51 16.28 9.98
N SER A 10 -4.98 15.95 8.80
CA SER A 10 -4.56 14.59 8.46
C SER A 10 -3.60 13.94 9.46
N VAL A 11 -2.56 14.66 9.90
CA VAL A 11 -1.56 14.09 10.85
C VAL A 11 -2.19 13.83 12.22
N THR A 12 -2.95 14.80 12.74
CA THR A 12 -3.62 14.65 14.04
C THR A 12 -4.62 13.50 14.03
N GLU A 13 -5.45 13.38 13.01
CA GLU A 13 -6.45 12.31 12.90
C GLU A 13 -5.80 10.93 12.79
N ILE A 14 -4.71 10.79 12.01
CA ILE A 14 -3.99 9.52 11.90
C ILE A 14 -3.37 9.13 13.25
N LEU A 15 -2.78 10.08 13.97
CA LEU A 15 -2.24 9.82 15.31
C LEU A 15 -3.33 9.44 16.32
N GLU A 16 -4.47 10.10 16.28
CA GLU A 16 -5.61 9.74 17.12
C GLU A 16 -6.10 8.32 16.80
N ALA A 17 -6.24 7.97 15.52
CA ALA A 17 -6.58 6.62 15.10
C ALA A 17 -5.53 5.59 15.57
N LEU A 18 -4.24 5.90 15.48
CA LEU A 18 -3.15 5.05 15.97
C LEU A 18 -3.20 4.83 17.49
N SER A 19 -3.76 5.77 18.25
CA SER A 19 -3.92 5.60 19.71
C SER A 19 -5.08 4.67 20.10
N GLN A 20 -6.06 4.49 19.19
CA GLN A 20 -7.33 3.82 19.46
C GLN A 20 -7.48 2.46 18.78
N ASN A 21 -6.60 2.10 17.84
CA ASN A 21 -6.71 0.91 17.01
C ASN A 21 -5.41 0.10 17.05
N ASP A 22 -5.48 -1.21 16.86
CA ASP A 22 -4.29 -2.06 16.79
C ASP A 22 -3.49 -1.73 15.52
N ILE A 23 -4.20 -1.48 14.43
CA ILE A 23 -3.63 -1.20 13.12
C ILE A 23 -4.29 0.04 12.52
N VAL A 24 -3.47 0.94 11.99
CA VAL A 24 -3.93 1.94 11.01
C VAL A 24 -3.37 1.56 9.65
N ALA A 25 -4.26 1.19 8.72
CA ALA A 25 -3.93 0.80 7.35
C ALA A 25 -4.03 2.02 6.43
N LEU A 26 -2.90 2.51 5.94
CA LEU A 26 -2.80 3.74 5.15
C LEU A 26 -2.41 3.43 3.70
N CYS A 27 -3.31 3.69 2.75
CA CYS A 27 -3.01 3.52 1.33
C CYS A 27 -1.80 4.39 0.92
N ASP A 28 -0.86 3.79 0.20
CA ASP A 28 0.45 4.39 -0.07
C ASP A 28 0.45 5.55 -1.10
N GLY A 29 -0.68 5.82 -1.75
CA GLY A 29 -0.79 6.85 -2.78
C GLY A 29 -0.31 6.38 -4.16
N ALA A 30 -0.75 5.17 -4.56
CA ALA A 30 -0.52 4.59 -5.88
C ALA A 30 0.97 4.50 -6.24
N HIS A 31 1.79 4.11 -5.27
CA HIS A 31 3.20 3.81 -5.44
C HIS A 31 4.05 4.93 -6.04
N GLY A 32 3.68 6.21 -5.83
CA GLY A 32 4.46 7.31 -6.41
C GLY A 32 4.01 8.72 -6.09
N CYS A 33 2.82 8.93 -5.51
CA CYS A 33 2.32 10.27 -5.23
C CYS A 33 3.22 10.99 -4.20
N LEU A 34 3.78 12.13 -4.61
CA LEU A 34 4.70 12.92 -3.78
C LEU A 34 3.96 13.60 -2.62
N GLU A 35 2.70 14.00 -2.79
CA GLU A 35 1.88 14.58 -1.72
C GLU A 35 1.57 13.55 -0.63
N ALA A 36 1.26 12.31 -1.01
CA ALA A 36 1.12 11.20 -0.05
C ALA A 36 2.44 10.89 0.66
N HIS A 37 3.58 10.95 -0.05
CA HIS A 37 4.90 10.84 0.58
C HIS A 37 5.18 11.97 1.57
N LYS A 38 4.90 13.23 1.22
CA LYS A 38 5.06 14.40 2.12
C LYS A 38 4.22 14.25 3.39
N LEU A 39 2.98 13.77 3.28
CA LEU A 39 2.15 13.48 4.47
C LEU A 39 2.79 12.43 5.37
N ARG A 40 3.30 11.33 4.80
CA ARG A 40 4.01 10.30 5.57
C ARG A 40 5.26 10.85 6.25
N MET A 41 6.04 11.70 5.57
CA MET A 41 7.20 12.39 6.16
C MET A 41 6.78 13.30 7.32
N ALA A 42 5.71 14.08 7.16
CA ALA A 42 5.17 14.93 8.21
C ALA A 42 4.68 14.11 9.41
N LEU A 43 4.03 12.97 9.17
CA LEU A 43 3.52 12.07 10.20
C LEU A 43 4.64 11.47 11.04
N ILE A 44 5.68 10.89 10.43
CA ILE A 44 6.78 10.26 11.18
C ILE A 44 7.69 11.28 11.90
N ASN A 45 7.74 12.53 11.41
CA ASN A 45 8.46 13.63 12.04
C ASN A 45 7.65 14.32 13.16
N ASP A 46 6.36 14.05 13.29
CA ASP A 46 5.58 14.59 14.40
C ASP A 46 6.10 13.99 15.71
N PRO A 47 6.46 14.81 16.72
CA PRO A 47 7.05 14.31 17.97
C PRO A 47 6.12 13.37 18.74
N ARG A 48 4.81 13.40 18.47
CA ARG A 48 3.83 12.48 19.06
C ARG A 48 3.91 11.07 18.45
N PHE A 49 4.47 10.92 17.24
CA PHE A 49 4.50 9.65 16.53
C PHE A 49 5.20 8.55 17.33
N PRO A 50 6.51 8.64 17.66
CA PRO A 50 7.21 7.55 18.36
C PRO A 50 6.64 7.23 19.74
N THR A 51 5.95 8.18 20.38
CA THR A 51 5.25 7.95 21.66
C THR A 51 3.87 7.29 21.51
N THR A 52 3.25 7.40 20.33
CA THR A 52 1.93 6.81 20.02
C THR A 52 2.09 5.42 19.41
N VAL A 53 3.04 5.30 18.48
CA VAL A 53 3.37 4.07 17.76
C VAL A 53 4.82 4.12 17.32
N ASN A 54 5.51 2.99 17.37
CA ASN A 54 6.90 2.89 16.92
C ASN A 54 7.12 1.77 15.90
N LYS A 55 6.06 1.18 15.36
CA LYS A 55 6.15 0.14 14.33
C LYS A 55 5.47 0.62 13.05
N ILE A 56 6.18 0.50 11.94
CA ILE A 56 5.67 0.77 10.60
C ILE A 56 5.86 -0.47 9.77
N VAL A 57 4.80 -1.03 9.19
CA VAL A 57 4.87 -2.14 8.25
C VAL A 57 4.75 -1.58 6.84
N VAL A 58 5.66 -1.96 5.95
CA VAL A 58 5.71 -1.40 4.59
C VAL A 58 5.69 -2.49 3.52
N GLU A 59 5.00 -2.20 2.43
CA GLU A 59 4.93 -3.07 1.25
C GLU A 59 6.25 -3.15 0.47
N TRP A 60 7.02 -2.05 0.42
CA TRP A 60 8.21 -1.92 -0.44
C TRP A 60 9.49 -2.50 0.18
N GLY A 61 9.34 -3.62 0.90
CA GLY A 61 10.43 -4.21 1.68
C GLY A 61 10.31 -5.72 1.77
N ASN A 62 11.29 -6.44 1.25
CA ASN A 62 11.36 -7.89 1.33
C ASN A 62 11.76 -8.34 2.75
N SER A 63 10.89 -9.11 3.40
CA SER A 63 11.07 -9.64 4.76
C SER A 63 12.32 -10.51 4.97
N LEU A 64 12.93 -11.06 3.91
CA LEU A 64 14.23 -11.74 3.95
C LEU A 64 15.35 -10.81 4.48
N TYR A 65 15.23 -9.51 4.25
CA TYR A 65 16.24 -8.50 4.61
C TYR A 65 15.90 -7.74 5.91
N GLN A 66 15.05 -8.31 6.77
CA GLN A 66 14.64 -7.65 8.01
C GLN A 66 15.82 -7.34 8.93
N ASP A 67 16.80 -8.24 9.03
CA ASP A 67 18.03 -8.00 9.81
C ASP A 67 18.83 -6.81 9.28
N THR A 68 19.01 -6.73 7.96
CA THR A 68 19.67 -5.59 7.31
C THR A 68 18.97 -4.27 7.62
N MET A 69 17.64 -4.24 7.55
CA MET A 69 16.87 -3.04 7.87
C MET A 69 16.95 -2.70 9.36
N ASP A 70 16.83 -3.68 10.26
CA ASP A 70 16.92 -3.45 11.70
C ASP A 70 18.32 -2.88 12.08
N ARG A 71 19.41 -3.42 11.52
CA ARG A 71 20.78 -2.90 11.71
C ARG A 71 20.93 -1.47 11.15
N PHE A 72 20.44 -1.23 9.94
CA PHE A 72 20.43 0.09 9.33
C PHE A 72 19.64 1.11 10.16
N LEU A 73 18.46 0.78 10.67
CA LEU A 73 17.70 1.73 11.49
C LEU A 73 18.32 1.97 12.88
N ASN A 74 19.19 1.06 13.31
CA ASN A 74 19.89 1.12 14.60
C ASN A 74 21.26 1.81 14.53
N GLY A 75 21.61 2.41 13.40
CA GLY A 75 22.79 3.28 13.24
C GLY A 75 23.98 2.61 12.56
N GLU A 76 23.91 1.32 12.23
CA GLU A 76 25.01 0.64 11.54
C GLU A 76 25.19 1.15 10.11
N ASP A 77 26.44 1.35 9.67
CA ASP A 77 26.72 1.72 8.28
C ASP A 77 26.62 0.49 7.37
N ILE A 78 25.52 0.41 6.61
CA ILE A 78 25.26 -0.67 5.66
C ILE A 78 25.60 -0.20 4.26
N ALA A 79 26.45 -0.96 3.57
CA ALA A 79 26.83 -0.66 2.19
C ALA A 79 25.58 -0.48 1.30
N ALA A 80 25.57 0.56 0.47
CA ALA A 80 24.41 0.91 -0.36
C ALA A 80 23.94 -0.24 -1.28
N CYS A 81 24.86 -1.09 -1.75
CA CYS A 81 24.55 -2.27 -2.55
C CYS A 81 23.81 -3.38 -1.78
N GLU A 82 24.05 -3.50 -0.47
CA GLU A 82 23.33 -4.43 0.40
C GLU A 82 21.98 -3.85 0.83
N LEU A 83 21.96 -2.56 1.21
CA LEU A 83 20.74 -1.90 1.65
C LEU A 83 19.66 -1.88 0.55
N ARG A 84 20.04 -1.60 -0.71
CA ARG A 84 19.08 -1.57 -1.82
C ARG A 84 18.38 -2.89 -2.08
N LYS A 85 18.98 -4.03 -1.70
CA LYS A 85 18.30 -5.33 -1.84
C LYS A 85 16.96 -5.35 -1.11
N VAL A 86 16.80 -4.59 -0.04
CA VAL A 86 15.54 -4.50 0.72
C VAL A 86 14.34 -4.18 -0.17
N TRP A 87 14.42 -3.16 -1.02
CA TRP A 87 13.32 -2.74 -1.90
C TRP A 87 13.49 -3.24 -3.34
N GLN A 88 14.72 -3.52 -3.78
CA GLN A 88 14.97 -4.00 -5.13
C GLN A 88 14.70 -5.50 -5.31
N ASN A 89 14.70 -6.28 -4.23
CA ASN A 89 14.49 -7.73 -4.26
C ASN A 89 13.11 -8.14 -3.73
N THR A 90 12.07 -7.32 -3.87
CA THR A 90 10.70 -7.74 -3.55
C THR A 90 10.15 -8.74 -4.57
N THR A 91 8.95 -9.26 -4.31
CA THR A 91 8.19 -10.10 -5.24
C THR A 91 7.77 -9.37 -6.50
N GLN A 92 7.86 -8.03 -6.53
CA GLN A 92 7.59 -7.23 -7.72
C GLN A 92 8.82 -7.22 -8.64
N PRO A 93 8.76 -7.81 -9.84
CA PRO A 93 9.91 -7.91 -10.75
C PRO A 93 10.23 -6.60 -11.49
N HIS A 94 9.28 -5.66 -11.51
CA HIS A 94 9.42 -4.34 -12.14
C HIS A 94 9.99 -3.29 -11.16
N ASP A 95 10.09 -2.05 -11.62
CA ASP A 95 10.83 -0.96 -10.97
C ASP A 95 9.99 -0.07 -10.04
N VAL A 96 8.81 -0.53 -9.61
CA VAL A 96 7.87 0.29 -8.83
C VAL A 96 8.52 0.84 -7.56
N TRP A 97 9.36 0.05 -6.89
CA TRP A 97 10.03 0.42 -5.64
C TRP A 97 11.39 1.12 -5.84
N ASP A 98 11.85 1.28 -7.08
CA ASP A 98 13.12 1.94 -7.40
C ASP A 98 13.01 3.48 -7.44
N LYS A 99 11.81 4.01 -7.15
CA LYS A 99 11.56 5.43 -6.97
C LYS A 99 12.24 5.93 -5.69
N PRO A 100 12.88 7.11 -5.69
CA PRO A 100 13.66 7.60 -4.54
C PRO A 100 12.88 7.72 -3.23
N ILE A 101 11.57 7.96 -3.31
CA ILE A 101 10.71 8.15 -2.13
C ILE A 101 10.72 6.96 -1.16
N PHE A 102 10.95 5.75 -1.66
CA PHE A 102 10.93 4.53 -0.83
C PHE A 102 12.21 4.39 0.00
N GLU A 103 13.36 4.64 -0.63
CA GLU A 103 14.64 4.73 0.09
C GLU A 103 14.66 5.92 1.05
N GLN A 104 14.18 7.09 0.59
CA GLN A 104 14.10 8.31 1.41
C GLN A 104 13.29 8.07 2.69
N PHE A 105 12.23 7.28 2.63
CA PHE A 105 11.46 6.91 3.82
C PHE A 105 12.33 6.19 4.87
N PHE A 106 13.15 5.22 4.45
CA PHE A 106 14.06 4.50 5.35
C PHE A 106 15.14 5.41 5.93
N GLN A 107 15.70 6.29 5.09
CA GLN A 107 16.70 7.27 5.52
C GLN A 107 16.15 8.24 6.57
N GLU A 108 14.93 8.73 6.37
CA GLU A 108 14.30 9.66 7.31
C GLU A 108 14.01 8.98 8.66
N VAL A 109 13.52 7.74 8.66
CA VAL A 109 13.34 6.98 9.91
C VAL A 109 14.67 6.74 10.63
N ARG A 110 15.75 6.39 9.91
CA ARG A 110 17.09 6.26 10.51
C ARG A 110 17.54 7.58 11.16
N LYS A 111 17.33 8.71 10.46
CA LYS A 111 17.65 10.04 10.97
C LYS A 111 16.85 10.37 12.23
N ILE A 112 15.55 10.11 12.24
CA ILE A 112 14.69 10.28 13.42
C ILE A 112 15.23 9.45 14.58
N ASN A 113 15.49 8.15 14.36
CA ASN A 113 16.02 7.26 15.40
C ASN A 113 17.35 7.74 15.98
N SER A 114 18.21 8.40 15.19
CA SER A 114 19.48 8.93 15.69
C SER A 114 19.32 10.01 16.76
N CYS A 115 18.13 10.63 16.85
CA CYS A 115 17.78 11.65 17.83
C CYS A 115 16.90 11.11 18.97
N LEU A 116 16.47 9.85 18.91
CA LEU A 116 15.55 9.25 19.89
C LEU A 116 16.28 8.35 20.90
N PRO A 117 15.74 8.22 22.13
CA PRO A 117 16.11 7.15 23.03
C PRO A 117 15.83 5.77 22.42
N ARG A 118 16.66 4.76 22.75
CA ARG A 118 16.60 3.41 22.16
C ARG A 118 15.22 2.75 22.25
N ASP A 119 14.50 2.96 23.35
CA ASP A 119 13.16 2.42 23.60
C ASP A 119 12.05 3.11 22.78
N GLN A 120 12.35 4.26 22.18
CA GLN A 120 11.43 5.02 21.30
C GLN A 120 11.78 4.89 19.82
N HIS A 121 12.82 4.12 19.46
CA HIS A 121 13.17 3.90 18.07
C HIS A 121 11.98 3.37 17.28
N ILE A 122 11.74 4.00 16.13
CA ILE A 122 10.81 3.52 15.13
C ILE A 122 11.44 2.32 14.42
N ARG A 123 10.74 1.20 14.41
CA ARG A 123 11.10 0.00 13.67
C ARG A 123 10.27 -0.10 12.41
N ILE A 124 10.93 -0.34 11.28
CA ILE A 124 10.28 -0.68 10.02
C ILE A 124 10.26 -2.19 9.87
N ILE A 125 9.07 -2.75 9.69
CA ILE A 125 8.82 -4.15 9.41
C ILE A 125 8.58 -4.29 7.91
N LEU A 126 9.41 -5.10 7.27
CA LEU A 126 9.38 -5.36 5.83
C LEU A 126 8.30 -6.42 5.56
N GLY A 127 7.25 -6.04 4.85
CA GLY A 127 6.04 -6.85 4.74
C GLY A 127 5.90 -7.66 3.44
N ASP A 128 6.79 -7.51 2.47
CA ASP A 128 6.78 -8.30 1.25
C ASP A 128 7.34 -9.72 1.50
N PRO A 129 6.79 -10.77 0.84
CA PRO A 129 7.21 -12.14 1.04
C PRO A 129 8.72 -12.37 0.79
N PRO A 130 9.34 -13.35 1.48
CA PRO A 130 10.79 -13.56 1.43
C PRO A 130 11.23 -14.26 0.14
N ILE A 131 11.36 -13.51 -0.96
CA ILE A 131 11.90 -14.02 -2.23
C ILE A 131 13.43 -13.87 -2.30
N ASN A 132 14.14 -14.92 -2.70
CA ASN A 132 15.58 -14.85 -2.93
C ASN A 132 15.94 -14.86 -4.42
N TRP A 133 16.13 -13.66 -4.97
CA TRP A 133 16.51 -13.47 -6.37
C TRP A 133 17.90 -14.03 -6.73
N SER A 134 18.80 -14.27 -5.78
CA SER A 134 20.12 -14.88 -6.10
C SER A 134 20.00 -16.31 -6.63
N ASN A 135 18.88 -16.97 -6.37
CA ASN A 135 18.62 -18.35 -6.77
C ASN A 135 17.75 -18.44 -8.03
N ILE A 136 17.42 -17.30 -8.64
CA ILE A 136 16.53 -17.21 -9.81
C ILE A 136 17.34 -16.70 -10.99
N SER A 137 17.44 -17.54 -12.02
CA SER A 137 18.15 -17.24 -13.27
C SER A 137 17.37 -17.66 -14.53
N SER A 138 16.12 -18.11 -14.35
CA SER A 138 15.25 -18.59 -15.43
C SER A 138 13.78 -18.44 -15.07
N SER A 139 12.89 -18.45 -16.07
CA SER A 139 11.44 -18.43 -15.86
C SER A 139 10.96 -19.65 -15.04
N ALA A 140 11.55 -20.83 -15.25
CA ALA A 140 11.19 -22.03 -14.48
C ALA A 140 11.49 -21.85 -12.98
N GLN A 141 12.69 -21.36 -12.64
CA GLN A 141 13.06 -21.07 -11.25
C GLN A 141 12.20 -19.96 -10.64
N TYR A 142 11.83 -18.94 -11.41
CA TYR A 142 10.90 -17.91 -10.94
C TYR A 142 9.52 -18.50 -10.62
N GLN A 143 8.98 -19.34 -11.49
CA GLN A 143 7.69 -20.00 -11.26
C GLN A 143 7.74 -20.94 -10.04
N ASP A 144 8.83 -21.68 -9.86
CA ASP A 144 9.03 -22.51 -8.66
C ASP A 144 9.11 -21.65 -7.39
N ALA A 145 9.86 -20.56 -7.43
CA ALA A 145 9.97 -19.63 -6.32
C ALA A 145 8.59 -19.04 -5.95
N VAL A 146 7.86 -18.48 -6.91
CA VAL A 146 6.53 -17.88 -6.66
C VAL A 146 5.52 -18.92 -6.18
N ARG A 147 5.50 -20.14 -6.73
CA ARG A 147 4.63 -21.22 -6.24
C ARG A 147 4.92 -21.64 -4.80
N SER A 148 6.17 -21.48 -4.36
CA SER A 148 6.59 -21.79 -2.99
C SER A 148 6.33 -20.66 -2.00
N LEU A 149 6.05 -19.45 -2.49
CA LEU A 149 5.70 -18.31 -1.63
C LEU A 149 4.26 -18.43 -1.18
N GLU A 150 4.04 -18.04 0.08
CA GLU A 150 2.70 -17.73 0.57
C GLU A 150 2.13 -16.55 -0.23
N ASP A 151 0.79 -16.51 -0.35
CA ASP A 151 0.11 -15.34 -0.90
C ASP A 151 0.58 -14.06 -0.20
N ARG A 152 0.64 -12.97 -0.96
CA ARG A 152 1.27 -11.73 -0.52
C ARG A 152 0.57 -11.12 0.70
N ASP A 153 -0.76 -11.19 0.75
CA ASP A 153 -1.55 -10.60 1.83
C ASP A 153 -1.54 -11.52 3.05
N PHE A 154 -1.63 -12.83 2.84
CA PHE A 154 -1.44 -13.80 3.92
C PHE A 154 -0.06 -13.69 4.58
N SER A 155 1.00 -13.53 3.78
CA SER A 155 2.36 -13.31 4.30
C SER A 155 2.45 -12.01 5.10
N ALA A 156 1.87 -10.91 4.61
CA ALA A 156 1.82 -9.64 5.33
C ALA A 156 1.07 -9.77 6.66
N VAL A 157 -0.10 -10.42 6.67
CA VAL A 157 -0.90 -10.67 7.87
C VAL A 157 -0.13 -11.52 8.87
N ARG A 158 0.56 -12.58 8.43
CA ARG A 158 1.40 -13.41 9.30
C ARG A 158 2.55 -12.61 9.93
N ILE A 159 3.18 -11.71 9.16
CA ILE A 159 4.22 -10.81 9.66
C ILE A 159 3.63 -9.83 10.69
N ILE A 160 2.49 -9.20 10.39
CA ILE A 160 1.79 -8.26 11.29
C ILE A 160 1.39 -8.97 12.59
N GLN A 161 0.83 -10.18 12.50
CA GLN A 161 0.46 -10.97 13.67
C GLN A 161 1.67 -11.18 14.59
N ARG A 162 2.77 -11.71 14.03
CA ARG A 162 4.00 -12.02 14.78
C ARG A 162 4.69 -10.78 15.36
N GLU A 163 4.80 -9.72 14.57
CA GLU A 163 5.62 -8.56 14.91
C GLU A 163 4.87 -7.46 15.66
N VAL A 164 3.54 -7.44 15.57
CA VAL A 164 2.70 -6.37 16.11
C VAL A 164 1.69 -6.94 17.11
N ILE A 165 0.76 -7.77 16.65
CA ILE A 165 -0.41 -8.18 17.45
C ILE A 165 -0.02 -9.11 18.62
N ASP A 166 0.78 -10.14 18.37
CA ASP A 166 1.27 -11.09 19.40
C ASP A 166 2.16 -10.40 20.45
N LYS A 167 2.72 -9.24 20.10
CA LYS A 167 3.53 -8.39 20.98
C LYS A 167 2.69 -7.27 21.64
N CYS A 168 1.35 -7.38 21.58
CA CYS A 168 0.38 -6.41 22.10
C CYS A 168 0.73 -4.96 21.72
N SER A 169 1.24 -4.78 20.50
CA SER A 169 1.69 -3.50 19.98
C SER A 169 0.71 -2.96 18.94
N ARG A 170 0.93 -1.72 18.52
CA ARG A 170 0.21 -1.10 17.41
C ARG A 170 1.15 -0.85 16.23
N ALA A 171 0.60 -0.69 15.04
CA ALA A 171 1.39 -0.33 13.86
C ALA A 171 0.64 0.56 12.87
N LEU A 172 1.41 1.40 12.19
CA LEU A 172 1.03 1.98 10.91
C LEU A 172 1.39 0.98 9.80
N VAL A 173 0.43 0.54 9.00
CA VAL A 173 0.65 -0.40 7.89
C VAL A 173 0.43 0.34 6.57
N ILE A 174 1.43 0.35 5.69
CA ILE A 174 1.43 1.16 4.46
C ILE A 174 1.59 0.25 3.24
N TYR A 175 0.50 0.09 2.48
CA TYR A 175 0.41 -0.73 1.27
C TYR A 175 -0.41 -0.02 0.19
N GLY A 176 -0.34 -0.52 -1.04
CA GLY A 176 -1.24 -0.19 -2.13
C GLY A 176 -2.69 -0.48 -1.78
N ALA A 177 -3.59 0.30 -2.36
CA ALA A 177 -4.97 0.38 -1.91
C ALA A 177 -5.77 -0.93 -2.02
N GLY A 178 -5.43 -1.79 -2.99
CA GLY A 178 -6.08 -3.09 -3.18
C GLY A 178 -5.89 -4.05 -2.01
N HIS A 179 -4.81 -3.90 -1.24
CA HIS A 179 -4.50 -4.74 -0.09
C HIS A 179 -5.38 -4.46 1.13
N PHE A 180 -6.21 -3.41 1.10
CA PHE A 180 -6.98 -2.95 2.25
C PHE A 180 -8.50 -3.02 2.06
N LEU A 181 -8.97 -3.74 1.03
CA LEU A 181 -10.40 -3.91 0.76
C LEU A 181 -11.05 -4.86 1.76
N ARG A 182 -12.12 -4.43 2.43
CA ARG A 182 -12.89 -5.26 3.36
C ARG A 182 -13.78 -6.26 2.64
N GLN A 183 -14.25 -5.91 1.45
CA GLN A 183 -15.22 -6.71 0.70
C GLN A 183 -14.81 -6.81 -0.76
N ASN A 184 -15.22 -7.90 -1.42
CA ASN A 184 -15.08 -8.05 -2.86
C ASN A 184 -16.00 -7.05 -3.59
N PHE A 185 -15.66 -6.73 -4.84
CA PHE A 185 -16.52 -5.92 -5.70
C PHE A 185 -17.48 -6.82 -6.47
N TYR A 186 -18.67 -6.30 -6.77
CA TYR A 186 -19.53 -6.97 -7.73
C TYR A 186 -19.06 -6.60 -9.13
N TRP A 187 -18.40 -7.53 -9.81
CA TRP A 187 -17.94 -7.33 -11.17
C TRP A 187 -19.01 -7.76 -12.19
N LYS A 188 -19.16 -7.00 -13.27
CA LYS A 188 -20.06 -7.32 -14.39
C LYS A 188 -19.46 -8.42 -15.27
N TYR A 189 -19.59 -9.68 -14.86
CA TYR A 189 -19.27 -10.83 -15.70
C TYR A 189 -20.40 -11.16 -16.68
N SER A 190 -20.06 -11.89 -17.75
CA SER A 190 -21.06 -12.47 -18.66
C SER A 190 -21.98 -13.50 -17.97
N ASP A 191 -21.46 -14.19 -16.96
CA ASP A 191 -22.17 -15.17 -16.14
C ASP A 191 -22.53 -14.53 -14.80
N ALA A 192 -23.83 -14.34 -14.57
CA ALA A 192 -24.35 -13.67 -13.38
C ALA A 192 -24.21 -14.52 -12.11
N ASP A 193 -24.28 -15.85 -12.21
CA ASP A 193 -24.11 -16.74 -11.07
C ASP A 193 -22.64 -16.78 -10.64
N GLU A 194 -21.72 -16.77 -11.60
CA GLU A 194 -20.29 -16.61 -11.34
C GLU A 194 -19.97 -15.27 -10.66
N ALA A 195 -20.50 -14.15 -11.18
CA ALA A 195 -20.34 -12.83 -10.58
C ALA A 195 -20.80 -12.80 -9.12
N LYS A 196 -22.00 -13.32 -8.87
CA LYS A 196 -22.59 -13.36 -7.54
C LYS A 196 -21.75 -14.21 -6.58
N ARG A 197 -21.32 -15.40 -7.00
CA ARG A 197 -20.47 -16.27 -6.18
C ARG A 197 -19.16 -15.58 -5.79
N LEU A 198 -18.44 -14.99 -6.74
CA LEU A 198 -17.16 -14.30 -6.47
C LEU A 198 -17.35 -13.08 -5.55
N PHE A 199 -18.48 -12.39 -5.67
CA PHE A 199 -18.82 -11.28 -4.79
C PHE A 199 -19.12 -11.74 -3.35
N GLU A 200 -19.81 -12.86 -3.18
CA GLU A 200 -20.19 -13.42 -1.87
C GLU A 200 -19.04 -14.13 -1.15
N GLU A 201 -17.96 -14.50 -1.85
CA GLU A 201 -16.75 -15.04 -1.23
C GLU A 201 -16.10 -14.01 -0.27
N PRO A 202 -15.52 -14.44 0.86
CA PRO A 202 -14.78 -13.54 1.73
C PRO A 202 -13.62 -12.87 0.99
N ALA A 203 -13.43 -11.57 1.22
CA ALA A 203 -12.23 -10.89 0.76
C ALA A 203 -11.00 -11.46 1.47
N ASN A 204 -9.92 -11.71 0.73
CA ASN A 204 -8.65 -12.20 1.25
C ASN A 204 -7.58 -11.10 1.18
N THR A 205 -7.87 -9.92 1.72
CA THR A 205 -6.91 -8.81 1.78
C THR A 205 -6.39 -8.62 3.19
N ILE A 206 -5.35 -7.82 3.37
CA ILE A 206 -4.74 -7.57 4.69
C ILE A 206 -5.79 -7.10 5.72
N VAL A 207 -6.66 -6.14 5.37
CA VAL A 207 -7.64 -5.61 6.33
C VAL A 207 -8.70 -6.67 6.68
N SER A 208 -9.31 -7.31 5.68
CA SER A 208 -10.35 -8.32 5.93
C SER A 208 -9.81 -9.49 6.76
N LEU A 209 -8.59 -9.95 6.46
CA LEU A 209 -7.92 -11.03 7.17
C LEU A 209 -7.53 -10.65 8.61
N LEU A 210 -7.11 -9.41 8.87
CA LEU A 210 -6.80 -8.94 10.23
C LEU A 210 -8.06 -8.80 11.09
N GLU A 211 -9.13 -8.23 10.52
CA GLU A 211 -10.41 -8.06 11.21
C GLU A 211 -11.07 -9.42 11.53
N GLU A 212 -10.98 -10.40 10.62
CA GLU A 212 -11.43 -11.79 10.86
C GLU A 212 -10.71 -12.43 12.06
N ARG A 213 -9.45 -12.07 12.28
CA ARG A 213 -8.64 -12.52 13.42
C ARG A 213 -8.85 -11.66 14.68
N GLY A 214 -9.79 -10.71 14.64
CA GLY A 214 -10.19 -9.88 15.78
C GLY A 214 -9.34 -8.64 16.03
N ALA A 215 -8.42 -8.28 15.12
CA ALA A 215 -7.67 -7.03 15.24
C ALA A 215 -8.58 -5.83 14.96
N LYS A 216 -8.43 -4.75 15.74
CA LYS A 216 -9.13 -3.49 15.48
C LYS A 216 -8.35 -2.68 14.45
N VAL A 217 -8.88 -2.60 13.22
CA VAL A 217 -8.25 -1.91 12.09
C VAL A 217 -8.99 -0.62 11.75
N TYR A 218 -8.24 0.46 11.51
CA TYR A 218 -8.76 1.71 10.93
C TYR A 218 -8.08 1.96 9.58
N SER A 219 -8.83 1.89 8.48
CA SER A 219 -8.28 1.96 7.13
C SER A 219 -8.56 3.30 6.44
N ILE A 220 -7.55 3.81 5.74
CA ILE A 220 -7.53 5.16 5.18
C ILE A 220 -7.21 5.07 3.69
N TRP A 221 -8.17 5.47 2.86
CA TRP A 221 -7.98 5.58 1.42
C TRP A 221 -7.22 6.85 1.03
N SER A 222 -6.28 6.73 0.11
CA SER A 222 -5.55 7.87 -0.46
C SER A 222 -6.15 8.24 -1.82
N ALA A 223 -6.97 9.28 -1.87
CA ALA A 223 -7.64 9.70 -3.10
C ALA A 223 -6.68 10.46 -4.02
N VAL A 224 -5.96 9.70 -4.86
CA VAL A 224 -4.98 10.23 -5.82
C VAL A 224 -5.43 10.14 -7.28
N HIS A 225 -6.53 9.45 -7.55
CA HIS A 225 -7.07 9.27 -8.90
C HIS A 225 -8.47 9.87 -9.07
N ALA A 226 -9.34 9.71 -8.08
CA ALA A 226 -10.69 10.27 -8.12
C ALA A 226 -10.70 11.73 -7.67
N ASP A 227 -11.41 12.58 -8.39
CA ASP A 227 -11.70 13.94 -7.96
C ASP A 227 -12.87 13.92 -6.97
N LEU A 228 -12.54 14.06 -5.68
CA LEU A 228 -13.55 14.06 -4.61
C LEU A 228 -14.52 15.24 -4.69
N SER A 229 -14.17 16.32 -5.41
CA SER A 229 -15.07 17.47 -5.57
C SER A 229 -16.26 17.18 -6.49
N GLU A 230 -16.11 16.21 -7.41
CA GLU A 230 -17.20 15.70 -8.24
C GLU A 230 -18.21 14.88 -7.41
N LEU A 231 -17.75 14.26 -6.32
CA LEU A 231 -18.58 13.47 -5.40
C LEU A 231 -19.21 14.35 -4.31
N GLN A 232 -18.45 15.33 -3.82
CA GLN A 232 -18.90 16.32 -2.85
C GLN A 232 -18.26 17.69 -3.13
N ARG A 233 -19.06 18.62 -3.67
CA ARG A 233 -18.59 19.95 -4.11
C ARG A 233 -17.77 20.74 -3.09
N SER A 234 -18.06 20.60 -1.79
CA SER A 234 -17.35 21.32 -0.73
C SER A 234 -15.88 20.90 -0.57
N VAL A 235 -15.47 19.75 -1.12
CA VAL A 235 -14.08 19.29 -1.10
C VAL A 235 -13.15 20.24 -1.85
N ALA A 236 -13.65 20.94 -2.87
CA ALA A 236 -12.86 21.94 -3.62
C ALA A 236 -12.32 23.09 -2.74
N ALA A 237 -12.90 23.32 -1.56
CA ALA A 237 -12.47 24.35 -0.61
C ALA A 237 -11.66 23.79 0.58
N TRP A 238 -11.37 22.49 0.60
CA TRP A 238 -10.65 21.87 1.71
C TRP A 238 -9.16 22.25 1.70
N PRO A 239 -8.53 22.42 2.88
CA PRO A 239 -7.08 22.47 2.98
C PRO A 239 -6.43 21.19 2.44
N THR A 240 -5.20 21.26 1.93
CA THR A 240 -4.45 20.10 1.45
C THR A 240 -3.19 19.87 2.32
N PRO A 241 -2.94 18.63 2.81
CA PRO A 241 -3.85 17.49 2.81
C PRO A 241 -4.92 17.59 3.90
N SER A 242 -6.12 17.06 3.64
CA SER A 242 -7.18 16.87 4.64
C SER A 242 -7.59 15.40 4.73
N LEU A 243 -7.93 14.95 5.94
CA LEU A 243 -8.60 13.68 6.17
C LEU A 243 -10.08 13.91 6.43
N ALA A 244 -10.94 13.03 5.95
CA ALA A 244 -12.35 13.03 6.33
C ALA A 244 -12.84 11.63 6.67
N HIS A 245 -13.58 11.52 7.77
CA HIS A 245 -14.29 10.29 8.17
C HIS A 245 -15.43 10.01 7.21
N LEU A 246 -15.60 8.74 6.83
CA LEU A 246 -16.55 8.34 5.79
C LEU A 246 -17.94 8.01 6.33
N LYS A 247 -18.02 7.42 7.54
CA LYS A 247 -19.28 6.89 8.08
C LYS A 247 -20.44 7.89 8.02
N ASP A 248 -21.51 7.48 7.35
CA ASP A 248 -22.75 8.25 7.19
C ASP A 248 -22.61 9.60 6.48
N THR A 249 -21.53 9.76 5.70
CA THR A 249 -21.31 10.96 4.89
C THR A 249 -21.70 10.74 3.43
N THR A 250 -21.82 11.82 2.66
CA THR A 250 -21.98 11.76 1.19
C THR A 250 -20.84 10.95 0.57
N LEU A 251 -19.58 11.28 0.89
CA LEU A 251 -18.41 10.56 0.38
C LEU A 251 -18.45 9.07 0.78
N GLY A 252 -18.79 8.77 2.03
CA GLY A 252 -18.88 7.39 2.52
C GLY A 252 -19.95 6.55 1.82
N ARG A 253 -21.13 7.12 1.60
CA ARG A 253 -22.25 6.42 0.97
C ARG A 253 -22.13 6.30 -0.54
N THR A 254 -21.20 7.04 -1.17
CA THR A 254 -20.92 6.89 -2.60
C THR A 254 -20.35 5.50 -2.88
N ASN A 255 -20.79 4.88 -3.98
CA ASN A 255 -20.26 3.59 -4.43
C ASN A 255 -18.74 3.65 -4.62
N PHE A 256 -18.02 2.60 -4.21
CA PHE A 256 -16.57 2.53 -4.34
C PHE A 256 -16.09 2.66 -5.81
N SER A 257 -16.91 2.27 -6.78
CA SER A 257 -16.60 2.42 -8.21
C SER A 257 -16.33 3.88 -8.63
N ALA A 258 -16.84 4.87 -7.88
CA ALA A 258 -16.55 6.28 -8.13
C ALA A 258 -15.12 6.69 -7.72
N TYR A 259 -14.53 5.98 -6.76
CA TYR A 259 -13.16 6.19 -6.29
C TYR A 259 -12.14 5.39 -7.10
N TYR A 260 -12.57 4.24 -7.61
CA TYR A 260 -11.76 3.33 -8.40
C TYR A 260 -12.52 2.88 -9.66
N PRO A 261 -12.66 3.74 -10.69
CA PRO A 261 -13.42 3.43 -11.90
C PRO A 261 -12.65 2.53 -12.88
N GLN A 262 -11.48 2.04 -12.47
CA GLN A 262 -10.60 1.28 -13.35
C GLN A 262 -11.17 -0.12 -13.62
N PRO A 263 -11.04 -0.61 -14.87
CA PRO A 263 -11.43 -1.96 -15.23
C PRO A 263 -10.50 -2.99 -14.60
N ALA A 264 -11.01 -4.19 -14.35
CA ALA A 264 -10.19 -5.37 -14.19
C ALA A 264 -10.08 -6.11 -15.53
N TYR A 265 -9.04 -6.95 -15.64
CA TYR A 265 -8.87 -7.85 -16.77
C TYR A 265 -8.86 -9.28 -16.27
N VAL A 266 -9.72 -10.11 -16.84
CA VAL A 266 -9.82 -11.53 -16.50
C VAL A 266 -9.47 -12.37 -17.71
N LEU A 267 -8.86 -13.54 -17.47
CA LEU A 267 -8.60 -14.52 -18.51
C LEU A 267 -9.75 -15.54 -18.48
N LYS A 268 -10.53 -15.60 -19.55
CA LYS A 268 -11.61 -16.57 -19.75
C LYS A 268 -11.33 -17.34 -21.04
N ASP A 269 -11.16 -18.66 -20.93
CA ASP A 269 -10.82 -19.55 -22.06
C ASP A 269 -9.60 -19.09 -22.88
N GLY A 270 -8.60 -18.52 -22.21
CA GLY A 270 -7.39 -17.99 -22.84
C GLY A 270 -7.56 -16.61 -23.51
N VAL A 271 -8.76 -16.02 -23.46
CA VAL A 271 -9.06 -14.67 -23.94
C VAL A 271 -9.08 -13.69 -22.78
N ARG A 272 -8.41 -12.54 -22.95
CA ARG A 272 -8.41 -11.46 -21.96
C ARG A 272 -9.67 -10.62 -22.13
N GLU A 273 -10.58 -10.71 -21.18
CA GLU A 273 -11.81 -9.93 -21.11
C GLU A 273 -11.62 -8.72 -20.18
N LYS A 274 -12.25 -7.59 -20.52
CA LYS A 274 -12.26 -6.36 -19.73
C LYS A 274 -13.59 -6.25 -18.98
N ILE A 275 -13.53 -6.21 -17.65
CA ILE A 275 -14.72 -6.15 -16.80
C ILE A 275 -14.69 -4.88 -15.94
N TYR A 276 -15.88 -4.43 -15.53
CA TYR A 276 -16.07 -3.23 -14.69
C TYR A 276 -16.91 -3.56 -13.47
N GLN A 277 -16.74 -2.76 -12.43
CA GLN A 277 -17.57 -2.85 -11.23
C GLN A 277 -19.02 -2.46 -11.56
N ASP A 278 -19.95 -3.11 -10.88
CA ASP A 278 -21.33 -2.68 -10.83
C ASP A 278 -21.50 -1.57 -9.79
N SER A 279 -21.91 -0.39 -10.24
CA SER A 279 -22.04 0.82 -9.43
C SER A 279 -23.26 0.82 -8.51
N GLU A 280 -24.15 -0.18 -8.61
CA GLU A 280 -25.31 -0.34 -7.75
C GLU A 280 -25.09 -1.45 -6.71
N LEU A 281 -24.46 -2.55 -7.13
CA LEU A 281 -24.25 -3.73 -6.28
C LEU A 281 -22.93 -3.74 -5.52
N SER A 282 -21.90 -3.05 -6.01
CA SER A 282 -20.60 -3.00 -5.31
C SER A 282 -20.72 -2.23 -3.99
N PRO A 283 -19.85 -2.50 -3.01
CA PRO A 283 -19.87 -1.81 -1.73
C PRO A 283 -19.66 -0.29 -1.87
N SER A 284 -20.22 0.46 -0.94
CA SER A 284 -19.95 1.87 -0.76
C SER A 284 -18.55 2.12 -0.18
N MET A 285 -18.08 3.35 -0.26
CA MET A 285 -16.77 3.74 0.25
C MET A 285 -16.63 3.48 1.76
N GLN A 286 -17.67 3.74 2.55
CA GLN A 286 -17.68 3.51 4.00
C GLN A 286 -17.76 2.03 4.40
N GLU A 287 -18.12 1.14 3.48
CA GLU A 287 -18.09 -0.31 3.70
C GLU A 287 -16.70 -0.89 3.44
N GLN A 288 -15.85 -0.15 2.72
CA GLN A 288 -14.47 -0.53 2.42
C GLN A 288 -13.48 0.16 3.39
N PHE A 289 -13.64 1.47 3.63
CA PHE A 289 -12.68 2.30 4.36
C PHE A 289 -13.34 3.16 5.45
N ASP A 290 -12.59 3.49 6.50
CA ASP A 290 -13.06 4.34 7.59
C ASP A 290 -12.90 5.83 7.30
N ALA A 291 -11.83 6.18 6.57
CA ALA A 291 -11.54 7.54 6.16
C ALA A 291 -10.97 7.64 4.74
N VAL A 292 -11.00 8.87 4.22
CA VAL A 292 -10.35 9.26 2.96
C VAL A 292 -9.42 10.45 3.17
N LEU A 293 -8.25 10.39 2.54
CA LEU A 293 -7.30 11.48 2.42
C LEU A 293 -7.48 12.20 1.08
N TYR A 294 -7.60 13.52 1.17
CA TYR A 294 -7.61 14.44 0.04
C TYR A 294 -6.27 15.18 -0.03
N PHE A 295 -5.59 15.10 -1.18
CA PHE A 295 -4.30 15.75 -1.41
C PHE A 295 -4.38 16.97 -2.33
N GLY A 296 -5.57 17.27 -2.87
CA GLY A 296 -5.77 18.23 -3.95
C GLY A 296 -6.44 17.57 -5.16
N PRO A 297 -6.82 18.34 -6.20
CA PRO A 297 -7.35 17.79 -7.44
C PRO A 297 -6.32 16.85 -8.09
N PRO A 298 -6.70 15.68 -8.62
CA PRO A 298 -5.76 14.68 -9.16
C PRO A 298 -4.76 15.23 -10.19
N GLN A 299 -5.21 16.19 -11.02
CA GLN A 299 -4.38 16.80 -12.09
C GLN A 299 -3.27 17.71 -11.54
N THR A 300 -3.33 18.06 -10.24
CA THR A 300 -2.31 18.88 -9.57
C THR A 300 -1.29 18.05 -8.80
N LEU A 301 -1.53 16.73 -8.65
CA LEU A 301 -0.64 15.84 -7.92
C LEU A 301 0.64 15.58 -8.70
N THR A 302 1.73 15.40 -7.97
CA THR A 302 3.04 15.16 -8.55
C THR A 302 3.53 13.76 -8.21
N TRP A 303 4.37 13.19 -9.07
CA TRP A 303 4.73 11.76 -9.02
C TRP A 303 6.24 11.59 -9.01
N SER A 304 6.71 10.68 -8.15
CA SER A 304 8.09 10.24 -8.14
C SER A 304 8.34 9.30 -9.32
N GLU A 305 9.44 9.54 -10.02
CA GLU A 305 9.90 8.71 -11.13
C GLU A 305 11.20 7.99 -10.76
N VAL A 306 11.48 6.89 -11.46
CA VAL A 306 12.76 6.19 -11.37
C VAL A 306 13.86 7.11 -11.90
N PRO A 307 14.99 7.32 -11.19
CA PRO A 307 16.01 8.25 -11.63
C PRO A 307 16.62 7.84 -12.96
N VAL A 308 16.80 8.81 -13.87
CA VAL A 308 17.44 8.58 -15.18
C VAL A 308 18.83 7.97 -15.05
N SER A 309 19.56 8.28 -13.97
CA SER A 309 20.87 7.69 -13.68
C SER A 309 20.79 6.18 -13.45
N LEU A 310 19.73 5.68 -12.81
CA LEU A 310 19.49 4.26 -12.60
C LEU A 310 19.12 3.59 -13.92
N SER A 311 18.29 4.25 -14.72
CA SER A 311 17.91 3.80 -16.07
C SER A 311 19.06 3.81 -17.09
N ARG A 312 20.23 4.36 -16.75
CA ARG A 312 21.45 4.32 -17.57
C ARG A 312 22.50 3.33 -17.05
N ASN A 313 22.19 2.62 -15.97
CA ASN A 313 23.09 1.63 -15.41
C ASN A 313 22.83 0.26 -16.08
N ASP A 314 23.80 -0.24 -16.84
CA ASP A 314 23.67 -1.48 -17.62
C ASP A 314 23.37 -2.70 -16.75
N GLU A 315 23.95 -2.77 -15.56
CA GLU A 315 23.76 -3.89 -14.63
C GLU A 315 22.33 -3.89 -14.06
N TYR A 316 21.81 -2.72 -13.71
CA TYR A 316 20.44 -2.52 -13.26
C TYR A 316 19.43 -2.84 -14.38
N LEU A 317 19.65 -2.31 -15.60
CA LEU A 317 18.79 -2.59 -16.74
C LEU A 317 18.74 -4.08 -17.04
N LYS A 318 19.91 -4.73 -17.12
CA LYS A 318 20.00 -6.18 -17.31
C LYS A 318 19.22 -6.92 -16.22
N MET A 319 19.44 -6.57 -14.96
CA MET A 319 18.72 -7.19 -13.84
C MET A 319 17.20 -7.05 -13.99
N ARG A 320 16.67 -5.85 -14.25
CA ARG A 320 15.22 -5.63 -14.39
C ARG A 320 14.63 -6.31 -15.62
N THR A 321 15.31 -6.22 -16.76
CA THR A 321 14.88 -6.89 -18.00
C THR A 321 14.82 -8.41 -17.83
N ASP A 322 15.83 -9.01 -17.19
CA ASP A 322 15.84 -10.45 -16.94
C ASP A 322 14.66 -10.87 -16.04
N ARG A 323 14.38 -10.12 -14.97
CA ARG A 323 13.25 -10.42 -14.07
C ARG A 323 11.88 -10.26 -14.73
N LEU A 324 11.70 -9.22 -15.54
CA LEU A 324 10.50 -9.04 -16.34
C LEU A 324 10.29 -10.22 -17.30
N LYS A 325 11.36 -10.67 -17.96
CA LYS A 325 11.36 -11.84 -18.83
C LYS A 325 11.04 -13.15 -18.09
N TRP A 326 11.63 -13.35 -16.91
CA TRP A 326 11.39 -14.56 -16.12
C TRP A 326 9.96 -14.62 -15.57
N SER A 327 9.39 -13.47 -15.25
CA SER A 327 8.00 -13.33 -14.79
C SER A 327 6.96 -13.32 -15.90
N GLY A 328 7.37 -13.17 -17.16
CA GLY A 328 6.47 -13.06 -18.32
C GLY A 328 5.76 -11.70 -18.41
N LEU A 329 6.21 -10.69 -17.66
CA LEU A 329 5.63 -9.35 -17.64
C LEU A 329 6.19 -8.44 -18.74
N GLU A 330 7.12 -8.89 -19.59
CA GLU A 330 7.65 -8.06 -20.68
C GLU A 330 6.56 -7.56 -21.64
N LYS A 331 5.44 -8.29 -21.72
CA LYS A 331 4.29 -7.95 -22.58
C LYS A 331 3.38 -6.85 -22.00
N LEU A 332 3.47 -6.56 -20.70
CA LEU A 332 2.69 -5.48 -20.08
C LEU A 332 3.29 -4.10 -20.40
N LEU A 333 4.61 -4.01 -20.53
CA LEU A 333 5.32 -2.78 -20.90
C LEU A 333 5.16 -2.40 -22.38
N SER A 334 4.77 -3.32 -23.26
CA SER A 334 4.55 -3.04 -24.69
C SER A 334 3.15 -2.50 -25.03
N THR A 335 2.29 -2.30 -24.02
CA THR A 335 0.89 -1.87 -24.20
C THR A 335 0.47 -0.69 -23.31
N SER A 336 1.43 0.01 -22.73
CA SER A 336 1.20 1.26 -21.95
C SER A 336 1.23 2.47 -22.86
#